data_AF-A0A3D3MJC5-F1
#
_entry.id   AF-A0A3D3MJC5-F1
#
_cell.length_a   1.000
_cell.length_b   1.000
_cell.length_c   1.000
_cell.angle_alpha   90.00
_cell.angle_beta   90.00
_cell.angle_gamma   90.00
#
_symmetry.space_group_name_H-M   'P 1'
#
loop_
_entity.id
_entity.type
_entity.pdbx_description
1 polymer ?
#
loop_
_entity_poly.entity_id
_entity_poly.type
_entity_poly.pdbx_seq_one_letter_code
_entity_poly.pdbx_strand_id
1 'polypeptide(L)'
;MRNLKEEHYLLIMGFIGLIVAMVYKGYDNRNEPNEKMLKNTKYTVVKIISDFYGNRGVRNGYDYRFLYENGFKEGHIDGEFVFGRKYLVAYDSTNIRNGYIILDKFDVTDSLSKYHIEYTQGGYRDGWSLEKMPFQYDKSDIEYAVRTAVLSFQ
;
A
#
# COMPACT_ATOMS: atom_id res chain seq x y z
N MET A 1 -18.17 37.66 -34.12
CA MET A 1 -19.05 37.19 -33.02
C MET A 1 -18.75 35.73 -32.81
N ARG A 2 -18.06 35.36 -31.71
CA ARG A 2 -17.92 33.94 -31.34
C ARG A 2 -19.29 33.40 -30.96
N ASN A 3 -19.59 32.19 -31.40
CA ASN A 3 -20.91 31.60 -31.29
C ASN A 3 -21.15 31.19 -29.84
N LEU A 4 -22.10 31.83 -29.13
CA LEU A 4 -22.37 31.57 -27.70
C LEU A 4 -22.55 30.06 -27.39
N LYS A 5 -23.06 29.29 -28.37
CA LYS A 5 -23.23 27.84 -28.25
C LYS A 5 -21.90 27.08 -28.14
N GLU A 6 -20.87 27.52 -28.86
CA GLU A 6 -19.54 26.89 -28.82
C GLU A 6 -18.83 27.19 -27.50
N GLU A 7 -18.98 28.41 -26.97
CA GLU A 7 -18.39 28.79 -25.67
C GLU A 7 -19.04 28.01 -24.52
N HIS A 8 -20.35 27.80 -24.57
CA HIS A 8 -21.06 26.95 -23.60
C HIS A 8 -20.62 25.48 -23.69
N TYR A 9 -20.38 24.97 -24.90
CA TYR A 9 -19.91 23.60 -25.11
C TYR A 9 -18.51 23.38 -24.54
N LEU A 10 -17.61 24.34 -24.72
CA LEU A 10 -16.25 24.29 -24.17
C LEU A 10 -16.25 24.36 -22.63
N LEU A 11 -17.13 25.18 -22.04
CA LEU A 11 -17.30 25.24 -20.57
C LEU A 11 -17.82 23.92 -20.00
N ILE A 12 -18.81 23.30 -20.65
CA ILE A 12 -19.36 22.00 -20.22
C ILE A 12 -18.28 20.90 -20.32
N MET A 13 -17.54 20.85 -21.42
CA MET A 13 -16.44 19.88 -21.59
C MET A 13 -15.31 20.09 -20.58
N GLY A 14 -14.98 21.34 -20.25
CA GLY A 14 -14.02 21.68 -19.20
C GLY A 14 -14.49 21.22 -17.82
N PHE A 15 -15.77 21.39 -17.51
CA PHE A 15 -16.36 20.98 -16.23
C PHE A 15 -16.41 19.44 -16.09
N ILE A 16 -16.77 18.73 -17.17
CA ILE A 16 -16.73 17.27 -17.22
C ILE A 16 -15.29 16.77 -17.02
N GLY A 17 -14.30 17.38 -17.69
CA GLY A 17 -12.89 17.05 -17.50
C GLY A 17 -12.41 17.27 -16.06
N LEU A 18 -12.89 18.33 -15.40
CA LEU A 18 -12.58 18.63 -14.00
C LEU A 18 -13.17 17.59 -13.04
N ILE A 19 -14.41 17.16 -13.27
CA ILE A 19 -15.07 16.10 -12.51
C ILE A 19 -14.33 14.77 -12.69
N VAL A 20 -13.99 14.40 -13.93
CA VAL A 20 -13.22 13.17 -14.21
C VAL A 20 -11.85 13.21 -13.53
N ALA A 21 -11.15 14.35 -13.54
CA ALA A 21 -9.87 14.52 -12.86
C ALA A 21 -10.00 14.42 -11.32
N MET A 22 -11.05 14.98 -10.72
CA MET A 22 -11.32 14.85 -9.29
C MET A 22 -11.69 13.42 -8.89
N VAL A 23 -12.48 12.73 -9.71
CA VAL A 23 -12.80 11.31 -9.52
C VAL A 23 -11.51 10.48 -9.61
N TYR A 24 -10.68 10.68 -10.63
CA TYR A 24 -9.40 9.96 -10.78
C TYR A 24 -8.42 10.24 -9.64
N LYS A 25 -8.28 11.49 -9.17
CA LYS A 25 -7.46 11.80 -7.98
C LYS A 25 -8.01 11.15 -6.71
N GLY A 26 -9.33 11.03 -6.57
CA GLY A 26 -9.96 10.30 -5.46
C GLY A 26 -9.80 8.79 -5.51
N TYR A 27 -9.33 8.22 -6.63
CA TYR A 27 -9.10 6.78 -6.79
C TYR A 27 -7.69 6.32 -6.40
N ASP A 28 -6.76 7.24 -6.13
CA ASP A 28 -5.49 6.86 -5.48
C ASP A 28 -5.76 6.58 -4.00
N ASN A 29 -6.33 5.40 -3.75
CA ASN A 29 -6.83 4.91 -2.47
C ASN A 29 -5.70 4.56 -1.47
N ARG A 30 -4.50 5.09 -1.69
CA ARG A 30 -3.44 5.05 -0.70
C ARG A 30 -3.60 6.25 0.19
N ASN A 31 -4.32 6.02 1.28
CA ASN A 31 -4.25 6.95 2.38
C ASN A 31 -2.79 6.94 2.86
N GLU A 32 -2.15 8.09 2.77
CA GLU A 32 -0.78 8.28 3.22
C GLU A 32 -0.67 7.88 4.70
N PRO A 33 0.34 7.09 5.08
CA PRO A 33 0.58 6.74 6.46
C PRO A 33 0.70 7.99 7.32
N ASN A 34 -0.05 8.04 8.42
CA ASN A 34 0.01 9.14 9.36
C ASN A 34 0.24 8.65 10.80
N GLU A 35 0.56 9.57 11.70
CA GLU A 35 0.88 9.25 13.10
C GLU A 35 -0.20 8.45 13.84
N LYS A 36 -1.48 8.55 13.44
CA LYS A 36 -2.55 7.77 14.09
C LYS A 36 -2.33 6.28 13.89
N MET A 37 -1.75 5.88 12.75
CA MET A 37 -1.39 4.48 12.45
C MET A 37 -0.49 3.89 13.54
N LEU A 38 0.44 4.69 14.09
CA LEU A 38 1.42 4.24 15.08
C LEU A 38 0.80 3.73 16.38
N LYS A 39 -0.40 4.20 16.74
CA LYS A 39 -1.07 3.82 17.99
C LYS A 39 -1.65 2.40 17.96
N ASN A 40 -2.10 1.97 16.78
CA ASN A 40 -2.81 0.71 16.59
C ASN A 40 -2.12 -0.17 15.53
N THR A 41 -0.79 -0.03 15.39
CA THR A 41 -0.03 -0.72 14.37
C THR A 41 -0.08 -2.23 14.59
N LYS A 42 -0.48 -2.94 13.53
CA LYS A 42 -0.27 -4.38 13.39
C LYS A 42 0.54 -4.66 12.13
N TYR A 43 1.05 -5.87 12.08
CA TYR A 43 1.91 -6.34 11.02
C TYR A 43 1.27 -7.56 10.37
N THR A 44 1.26 -7.60 9.05
CA THR A 44 0.91 -8.80 8.29
C THR A 44 1.87 -8.94 7.11
N VAL A 45 1.52 -9.81 6.16
CA VAL A 45 2.37 -10.15 5.03
C VAL A 45 1.77 -9.60 3.75
N VAL A 46 2.61 -8.96 2.95
CA VAL A 46 2.29 -8.56 1.58
C VAL A 46 3.08 -9.41 0.59
N LYS A 47 2.46 -9.73 -0.55
CA LYS A 47 3.11 -10.41 -1.67
C LYS A 47 3.33 -9.42 -2.81
N ILE A 48 4.53 -9.46 -3.38
CA ILE A 48 4.84 -8.73 -4.62
C ILE A 48 4.37 -9.56 -5.82
N ILE A 49 3.53 -8.96 -6.67
CA ILE A 49 2.79 -9.64 -7.74
C ILE A 49 3.16 -9.18 -9.16
N SER A 50 4.07 -8.21 -9.30
CA SER A 50 4.73 -7.92 -10.57
C SER A 50 6.23 -7.76 -10.38
N ASP A 51 6.97 -8.00 -11.46
CA ASP A 51 8.36 -7.64 -11.61
C ASP A 51 8.50 -6.16 -11.96
N PHE A 52 9.69 -5.62 -11.73
CA PHE A 52 10.00 -4.21 -11.98
C PHE A 52 9.96 -3.91 -13.49
N TYR A 53 8.78 -3.61 -14.03
CA TYR A 53 8.62 -3.21 -15.42
C TYR A 53 7.60 -2.09 -15.60
N GLY A 54 8.12 -0.90 -15.92
CA GLY A 54 7.35 0.20 -16.49
C GLY A 54 7.16 -0.03 -17.99
N ASN A 55 6.09 -0.72 -18.40
CA ASN A 55 5.72 -0.79 -19.81
C ASN A 55 4.56 0.18 -20.08
N ARG A 56 4.86 1.26 -20.83
CA ARG A 56 3.94 2.27 -21.38
C ARG A 56 3.35 3.28 -20.39
N GLY A 57 4.17 4.21 -19.92
CA GLY A 57 3.71 5.52 -19.41
C GLY A 57 3.27 5.57 -17.94
N VAL A 58 3.50 4.49 -17.17
CA VAL A 58 3.26 4.45 -15.72
C VAL A 58 4.60 4.45 -14.99
N ARG A 59 4.66 5.10 -13.81
CA ARG A 59 5.84 5.17 -12.94
C ARG A 59 6.46 3.77 -12.72
N ASN A 60 7.78 3.72 -12.60
CA ASN A 60 8.51 2.50 -12.25
C ASN A 60 8.14 2.07 -10.83
N GLY A 61 7.94 0.79 -10.57
CA GLY A 61 7.63 0.25 -9.24
C GLY A 61 7.09 -1.17 -9.31
N TYR A 62 6.53 -1.66 -8.20
CA TYR A 62 6.07 -3.03 -8.02
C TYR A 62 4.62 -3.08 -7.59
N ASP A 63 3.84 -3.95 -8.21
CA ASP A 63 2.48 -4.20 -7.74
C ASP A 63 2.50 -5.18 -6.58
N TYR A 64 1.63 -4.93 -5.62
CA TYR A 64 1.52 -5.75 -4.42
C TYR A 64 0.08 -6.14 -4.11
N ARG A 65 -0.07 -7.19 -3.31
CA ARG A 65 -1.35 -7.61 -2.74
C ARG A 65 -1.18 -8.12 -1.32
N PHE A 66 -2.02 -7.66 -0.41
CA PHE A 66 -2.18 -8.25 0.93
C PHE A 66 -3.64 -8.29 1.35
N LEU A 67 -3.94 -9.12 2.34
CA LEU A 67 -5.29 -9.27 2.89
C LEU A 67 -5.44 -8.36 4.11
N TYR A 68 -6.55 -7.63 4.16
CA TYR A 68 -6.96 -6.83 5.30
C TYR A 68 -8.43 -7.13 5.61
N GLU A 69 -8.72 -7.56 6.84
CA GLU A 69 -10.04 -8.05 7.25
C GLU A 69 -10.54 -9.15 6.28
N ASN A 70 -11.52 -8.83 5.44
CA ASN A 70 -12.13 -9.75 4.47
C ASN A 70 -11.90 -9.34 3.01
N GLY A 71 -10.97 -8.41 2.75
CA GLY A 71 -10.73 -7.88 1.41
C GLY A 71 -9.25 -7.71 1.09
N PHE A 72 -8.95 -7.58 -0.21
CA PHE A 72 -7.60 -7.33 -0.68
C PHE A 72 -7.27 -5.85 -0.71
N LYS A 73 -6.02 -5.54 -0.38
CA LYS A 73 -5.37 -4.27 -0.64
C LYS A 73 -4.32 -4.50 -1.70
N GLU A 74 -4.43 -3.72 -2.77
CA GLU A 74 -3.57 -3.75 -3.93
C GLU A 74 -3.11 -2.33 -4.25
N GLY A 75 -1.95 -2.22 -4.88
CA GLY A 75 -1.37 -0.94 -5.27
C GLY A 75 0.01 -1.14 -5.88
N HIS A 76 0.71 -0.03 -6.11
CA HIS A 76 1.96 0.04 -6.86
C HIS A 76 3.07 0.79 -6.10
N ILE A 77 3.99 0.09 -5.45
CA ILE A 77 4.98 0.69 -4.55
C ILE A 77 6.39 0.76 -5.15
N ASP A 78 7.14 1.81 -4.81
CA ASP A 78 8.55 1.95 -5.12
C ASP A 78 9.40 1.39 -3.98
N GLY A 79 10.52 0.75 -4.28
CA GLY A 79 11.44 0.20 -3.28
C GLY A 79 12.30 -0.93 -3.84
N GLU A 80 13.07 -1.58 -2.97
CA GLU A 80 13.95 -2.70 -3.34
C GLU A 80 13.25 -4.05 -3.17
N PHE A 81 12.24 -4.30 -4.00
CA PHE A 81 11.43 -5.51 -3.94
C PHE A 81 11.85 -6.57 -4.96
N VAL A 82 11.55 -7.84 -4.65
CA VAL A 82 11.74 -8.97 -5.57
C VAL A 82 10.38 -9.62 -5.86
N PHE A 83 10.10 -9.82 -7.14
CA PHE A 83 8.86 -10.46 -7.60
C PHE A 83 8.65 -11.84 -6.94
N GLY A 84 7.41 -12.08 -6.48
CA GLY A 84 7.02 -13.33 -5.83
C GLY A 84 7.45 -13.46 -4.36
N ARG A 85 8.36 -12.61 -3.88
CA ARG A 85 8.76 -12.54 -2.48
C ARG A 85 7.71 -11.81 -1.64
N LYS A 86 7.83 -11.98 -0.33
CA LYS A 86 6.84 -11.60 0.67
C LYS A 86 7.52 -10.74 1.71
N TYR A 87 6.90 -9.62 2.03
CA TYR A 87 7.46 -8.61 2.91
C TYR A 87 6.50 -8.29 4.04
N LEU A 88 7.05 -7.71 5.11
CA LEU A 88 6.25 -7.22 6.21
C LEU A 88 5.50 -5.95 5.80
N VAL A 89 4.22 -5.87 6.13
CA VAL A 89 3.43 -4.64 6.00
C VAL A 89 2.91 -4.22 7.36
N ALA A 90 3.18 -2.99 7.75
CA ALA A 90 2.65 -2.33 8.94
C ALA A 90 1.38 -1.55 8.56
N TYR A 91 0.32 -1.65 9.37
CA TYR A 91 -0.95 -0.99 9.08
C TYR A 91 -1.70 -0.64 10.35
N ASP A 92 -2.61 0.34 10.27
CA ASP A 92 -3.54 0.63 11.37
C ASP A 92 -4.64 -0.44 11.42
N SER A 93 -4.64 -1.23 12.49
CA SER A 93 -5.61 -2.31 12.67
C SER A 93 -7.02 -1.87 13.05
N THR A 94 -7.21 -0.60 13.40
CA THR A 94 -8.52 -0.02 13.72
C THR A 94 -9.13 0.74 12.53
N ASN A 95 -8.27 1.33 11.68
CA ASN A 95 -8.72 2.06 10.51
C ASN A 95 -7.61 2.14 9.45
N ILE A 96 -7.67 1.26 8.45
CA ILE A 96 -6.71 1.24 7.32
C ILE A 96 -6.62 2.55 6.54
N ARG A 97 -7.58 3.48 6.71
CA ARG A 97 -7.49 4.83 6.14
C ARG A 97 -6.46 5.72 6.82
N ASN A 98 -5.89 5.31 7.94
CA ASN A 98 -4.71 5.95 8.51
C ASN A 98 -3.41 5.52 7.80
N GLY A 99 -3.51 4.60 6.84
CA GLY A 99 -2.44 4.16 5.96
C GLY A 99 -1.85 2.81 6.32
N TYR A 100 -0.90 2.39 5.49
CA TYR A 100 -0.09 1.19 5.66
C TYR A 100 1.25 1.37 4.95
N ILE A 101 2.27 0.68 5.44
CA ILE A 101 3.66 0.78 4.98
C ILE A 101 4.19 -0.61 4.72
N ILE A 102 4.64 -0.85 3.50
CA ILE A 102 5.35 -2.09 3.15
C ILE A 102 6.83 -1.85 3.39
N LEU A 103 7.49 -2.77 4.10
CA LEU A 103 8.87 -2.63 4.53
C LEU A 103 9.77 -3.53 3.67
N ASP A 104 10.39 -2.96 2.65
CA ASP A 104 11.25 -3.65 1.66
C ASP A 104 12.46 -4.37 2.28
N LYS A 105 12.98 -3.88 3.41
CA LYS A 105 14.09 -4.54 4.14
C LYS A 105 13.69 -5.81 4.90
N PHE A 106 12.40 -6.08 5.08
CA PHE A 106 11.91 -7.17 5.94
C PHE A 106 11.23 -8.26 5.10
N ASP A 107 12.05 -9.00 4.35
CA ASP A 107 11.63 -10.14 3.55
C ASP A 107 11.32 -11.38 4.41
N VAL A 108 10.04 -11.64 4.63
CA VAL A 108 9.57 -12.73 5.48
C VAL A 108 9.37 -14.05 4.73
N THR A 109 9.73 -14.14 3.45
CA THR A 109 9.39 -15.29 2.58
C THR A 109 9.81 -16.62 3.19
N ASP A 110 11.07 -16.73 3.58
CA ASP A 110 11.64 -17.98 4.11
C ASP A 110 11.17 -18.22 5.56
N SER A 111 10.97 -17.14 6.32
CA SER A 111 10.43 -17.21 7.67
C SER A 111 9.01 -17.77 7.71
N LEU A 112 8.16 -17.42 6.75
CA LEU A 112 6.80 -17.94 6.66
C LEU A 112 6.78 -19.47 6.53
N SER A 113 7.70 -20.02 5.71
CA SER A 113 7.86 -21.47 5.59
C SER A 113 8.36 -22.10 6.89
N LYS A 114 9.36 -21.49 7.54
CA LYS A 114 9.93 -21.97 8.81
C LYS A 114 8.89 -22.06 9.93
N TYR A 115 8.00 -21.07 10.02
CA TYR A 115 6.97 -21.01 11.05
C TYR A 115 5.62 -21.62 10.64
N HIS A 116 5.56 -22.30 9.49
CA HIS A 116 4.34 -22.94 8.96
C HIS A 116 3.15 -21.97 8.87
N ILE A 117 3.41 -20.72 8.47
CA ILE A 117 2.38 -19.70 8.31
C ILE A 117 1.83 -19.83 6.88
N GLU A 118 0.58 -20.27 6.80
CA GLU A 118 -0.03 -20.62 5.52
C GLU A 118 -0.69 -19.43 4.82
N TYR A 119 -0.60 -19.43 3.50
CA TYR A 119 -1.33 -18.53 2.64
C TYR A 119 -2.75 -19.07 2.44
N THR A 120 -3.74 -18.38 2.99
CA THR A 120 -5.14 -18.81 2.98
C THR A 120 -6.01 -17.79 2.27
N GLN A 121 -6.97 -18.28 1.47
CA GLN A 121 -7.94 -17.43 0.76
C GLN A 121 -7.31 -16.29 -0.04
N GLY A 122 -6.15 -16.51 -0.68
CA GLY A 122 -5.47 -15.48 -1.47
C GLY A 122 -4.67 -14.45 -0.67
N GLY A 123 -4.45 -14.66 0.63
CA GLY A 123 -3.62 -13.78 1.46
C GLY A 123 -3.11 -14.43 2.75
N TYR A 124 -2.51 -13.63 3.62
CA TYR A 124 -2.18 -14.03 4.98
C TYR A 124 -3.20 -13.38 5.93
N ARG A 125 -3.96 -14.19 6.66
CA ARG A 125 -5.00 -13.72 7.58
C ARG A 125 -4.45 -13.24 8.91
N ASP A 126 -3.31 -13.78 9.31
CA ASP A 126 -2.71 -13.47 10.61
C ASP A 126 -2.14 -12.06 10.62
N GLY A 127 -2.57 -11.30 11.61
CA GLY A 127 -2.04 -9.98 11.94
C GLY A 127 -1.45 -10.00 13.34
N TRP A 128 -0.20 -9.59 13.47
CA TRP A 128 0.55 -9.63 14.72
C TRP A 128 0.75 -8.24 15.29
N SER A 129 0.76 -8.13 16.62
CA SER A 129 1.48 -7.03 17.27
C SER A 129 2.97 -7.28 17.13
N LEU A 130 3.79 -6.22 17.17
CA LEU A 130 5.25 -6.34 17.07
C LEU A 130 5.81 -7.40 18.04
N GLU A 131 5.28 -7.42 19.27
CA GLU A 131 5.71 -8.37 20.30
C GLU A 131 5.43 -9.84 20.00
N LYS A 132 4.33 -10.12 19.31
CA LYS A 132 3.82 -11.47 19.04
C LYS A 132 4.20 -11.96 17.65
N MET A 133 4.94 -11.15 16.89
CA MET A 133 5.36 -11.50 15.55
C MET A 133 6.36 -12.66 15.61
N PRO A 134 6.19 -13.71 14.78
CA PRO A 134 7.00 -14.92 14.88
C PRO A 134 8.40 -14.80 14.25
N PHE A 135 8.69 -13.72 13.52
CA PHE A 135 9.92 -13.56 12.75
C PHE A 135 11.11 -13.12 13.61
N GLN A 136 12.32 -13.57 13.26
CA GLN A 136 13.57 -13.30 13.98
C GLN A 136 14.21 -11.95 13.59
N TYR A 137 13.41 -10.89 13.51
CA TYR A 137 13.92 -9.54 13.29
C TYR A 137 14.05 -8.78 14.60
N ASP A 138 14.96 -7.82 14.64
CA ASP A 138 14.99 -6.86 15.73
C ASP A 138 13.72 -6.00 15.69
N LYS A 139 12.96 -6.03 16.79
CA LYS A 139 11.73 -5.27 16.94
C LYS A 139 12.01 -3.77 16.91
N SER A 140 13.15 -3.32 17.43
CA SER A 140 13.50 -1.89 17.39
C SER A 140 13.78 -1.42 15.98
N ASP A 141 14.37 -2.25 15.13
CA ASP A 141 14.63 -1.91 13.72
C ASP A 141 13.32 -1.76 12.94
N ILE A 142 12.35 -2.65 13.20
CA ILE A 142 11.02 -2.55 12.60
C ILE A 142 10.31 -1.29 13.07
N GLU A 143 10.29 -1.04 14.39
CA GLU A 143 9.64 0.15 14.94
C GLU A 143 10.26 1.43 14.38
N TYR A 144 11.59 1.48 14.32
CA TYR A 144 12.33 2.60 13.73
C TYR A 144 11.96 2.80 12.26
N ALA A 145 11.96 1.73 11.45
CA ALA A 145 11.60 1.80 10.04
C ALA A 145 10.17 2.33 9.84
N VAL A 146 9.20 1.83 10.61
CA VAL A 146 7.80 2.28 10.54
C VAL A 146 7.67 3.75 10.95
N ARG A 147 8.29 4.17 12.07
CA ARG A 147 8.24 5.56 12.53
C ARG A 147 8.87 6.52 11.52
N THR A 148 10.08 6.21 11.04
CA THR A 148 10.77 7.04 10.04
C THR A 148 9.94 7.15 8.76
N ALA A 149 9.35 6.05 8.30
CA ALA A 149 8.50 6.07 7.12
C ALA A 149 7.25 6.93 7.32
N VAL A 150 6.52 6.79 8.44
CA VAL A 150 5.36 7.66 8.74
C VAL A 150 5.74 9.14 8.78
N LEU A 151 6.85 9.48 9.43
CA LEU A 151 7.32 10.87 9.54
C LEU A 151 7.78 11.46 8.20
N SER A 152 8.16 10.62 7.22
CA SER A 152 8.55 11.08 5.88
C SER A 152 7.37 11.54 5.00
N PHE A 153 6.13 11.22 5.39
CA PHE A 153 4.90 11.66 4.71
C PHE A 153 4.31 12.96 5.28
N GLN A 154 4.97 13.59 6.25
CA GLN A 154 4.57 14.87 6.85
C GLN A 154 5.27 16.06 6.20
#